data_AF-A0A060CC81-F1
#
_entry.id   AF-A0A060CC81-F1
#
_cell.length_a   1.000
_cell.length_b   1.000
_cell.length_c   1.000
_cell.angle_alpha   90.00
_cell.angle_beta   90.00
_cell.angle_gamma   90.00
#
_symmetry.space_group_name_H-M   'P 1'
#
loop_
_entity.id
_entity.type
_entity.pdbx_description
1 polymer ?
#
loop_
_entity_poly.entity_id
_entity_poly.type
_entity_poly.pdbx_seq_one_letter_code
_entity_poly.pdbx_strand_id
1 'polypeptide(L)' 'GTGPYGYDCSGLTYTAWASAGVNITRTSRSQYSRVLKISYDEMRPGDLIFYGTDPNNGSSIYHVAM' A
#
# COMPACT_ATOMS: atom_id res chain seq x y z
N GLY A 1 -12.08 2.29 5.50
CA GLY A 1 -13.10 2.14 4.46
C GLY A 1 -12.50 2.22 3.06
N THR A 2 -13.32 2.02 2.03
CA THR A 2 -12.97 2.13 0.59
C THR A 2 -13.84 3.19 -0.12
N GLY A 3 -14.28 4.22 0.60
CA GLY A 3 -15.02 5.33 0.01
C GLY A 3 -16.53 5.09 -0.17
N PRO A 4 -17.22 6.04 -0.84
CA PRO A 4 -16.68 7.33 -1.29
C PRO A 4 -16.57 8.37 -0.15
N TYR A 5 -17.23 8.15 0.98
CA TYR A 5 -17.29 9.12 2.10
C TYR A 5 -16.09 9.04 3.07
N GLY A 6 -15.17 8.11 2.85
CA GLY A 6 -13.98 7.94 3.68
C GLY A 6 -13.16 6.72 3.31
N TYR A 7 -11.85 6.89 3.33
CA TYR A 7 -10.88 5.85 3.03
C TYR A 7 -10.03 5.57 4.27
N ASP A 8 -9.69 4.29 4.51
CA ASP A 8 -8.51 3.99 5.33
C ASP A 8 -7.26 3.97 4.45
N CYS A 9 -6.08 3.92 5.08
CA CYS A 9 -4.78 3.93 4.40
C CYS A 9 -4.73 3.00 3.18
N SER A 10 -4.98 1.71 3.39
CA SER A 10 -4.97 0.70 2.33
C SER A 10 -6.16 0.79 1.37
N GLY A 11 -7.27 1.38 1.81
CA GLY A 11 -8.45 1.59 0.97
C GLY A 11 -8.25 2.71 -0.04
N LEU A 12 -7.50 3.76 0.33
CA LEU A 12 -7.12 4.83 -0.58
C LEU A 12 -6.21 4.29 -1.69
N THR A 13 -5.14 3.58 -1.33
CA THR A 13 -4.21 3.00 -2.31
C THR A 13 -4.90 1.97 -3.20
N TYR A 14 -5.73 1.10 -2.61
CA TYR A 14 -6.54 0.12 -3.33
C TYR A 14 -7.41 0.78 -4.42
N THR A 15 -8.12 1.85 -4.05
CA THR A 15 -9.05 2.53 -4.96
C THR A 15 -8.31 3.33 -6.03
N ALA A 16 -7.20 3.99 -5.67
CA ALA A 16 -6.40 4.76 -6.61
C ALA A 16 -5.80 3.87 -7.71
N TRP A 17 -5.18 2.75 -7.35
CA TRP A 17 -4.66 1.80 -8.33
C TRP A 17 -5.77 1.16 -9.18
N ALA A 18 -6.93 0.83 -8.56
CA ALA A 18 -8.07 0.31 -9.30
C ALA A 18 -8.59 1.32 -10.34
N SER A 19 -8.61 2.64 -10.03
CA SER A 19 -8.97 3.68 -10.99
C SER A 19 -7.98 3.81 -12.16
N ALA A 20 -6.73 3.41 -11.95
CA ALA A 20 -5.71 3.29 -13.00
C ALA A 20 -5.74 1.93 -13.73
N GLY A 21 -6.72 1.06 -13.43
CA GLY A 21 -6.90 -0.23 -14.09
C GLY A 21 -6.09 -1.38 -13.49
N VAL A 22 -5.43 -1.18 -12.35
CA VAL A 22 -4.62 -2.22 -11.68
C VAL A 22 -5.24 -2.58 -10.34
N ASN A 23 -5.69 -3.83 -10.19
CA ASN A 23 -6.24 -4.30 -8.94
C ASN A 23 -5.12 -4.78 -7.99
N ILE A 24 -4.90 -4.03 -6.92
CA ILE A 24 -4.06 -4.48 -5.80
C ILE A 24 -4.92 -5.06 -4.69
N THR A 25 -4.31 -5.72 -3.70
CA THR A 25 -5.05 -6.33 -2.59
C THR A 25 -5.52 -5.28 -1.59
N ARG A 26 -6.53 -5.62 -0.78
CA ARG A 26 -7.26 -4.65 0.03
C ARG A 26 -6.51 -4.13 1.27
N THR A 27 -5.66 -4.93 1.91
CA THR A 27 -5.04 -4.59 3.20
C THR A 27 -3.57 -4.22 3.04
N SER A 28 -3.03 -3.34 3.88
CA SER A 28 -1.62 -2.92 3.82
C SER A 28 -0.64 -4.10 3.87
N ARG A 29 -0.89 -5.09 4.74
CA ARG A 29 -0.09 -6.33 4.84
C ARG A 29 -0.10 -7.15 3.54
N SER A 30 -1.27 -7.29 2.91
CA SER A 30 -1.37 -8.04 1.64
C SER A 30 -0.78 -7.26 0.46
N GLN A 31 -0.91 -5.93 0.46
CA GLN A 31 -0.26 -5.08 -0.54
C GLN A 31 1.25 -5.24 -0.42
N TYR A 32 1.79 -5.15 0.79
CA TYR A 32 3.21 -5.37 1.05
C TYR A 32 3.69 -6.73 0.52
N SER A 33 2.93 -7.81 0.67
CA SER A 33 3.36 -9.13 0.20
C SER A 33 3.26 -9.34 -1.32
N ARG A 34 2.59 -8.45 -2.04
CA ARG A 34 2.35 -8.56 -3.50
C ARG A 34 3.15 -7.58 -4.35
N VAL A 35 3.74 -6.55 -3.76
CA VAL A 35 4.54 -5.55 -4.48
C VAL A 35 6.00 -5.95 -4.61
N LEU A 36 6.65 -5.44 -5.66
CA LEU A 36 8.10 -5.44 -5.77
C LEU A 36 8.71 -4.57 -4.66
N LYS A 37 9.82 -5.02 -4.07
CA LYS A 37 10.62 -4.23 -3.13
C LYS A 37 11.71 -3.50 -3.90
N ILE A 38 11.75 -2.19 -3.75
CA ILE A 38 12.72 -1.29 -4.38
C ILE A 38 13.51 -0.55 -3.29
N SER A 39 14.67 -0.01 -3.64
CA SER A 39 15.39 0.87 -2.74
C SER A 39 14.69 2.24 -2.61
N TYR A 40 15.03 3.01 -1.58
CA TYR A 40 14.47 4.35 -1.39
C TYR A 40 14.87 5.32 -2.51
N ASP A 41 16.08 5.14 -3.06
CA ASP A 41 16.63 5.91 -4.18
C ASP A 41 15.94 5.62 -5.53
N GLU A 42 15.25 4.49 -5.67
CA GLU A 42 14.48 4.12 -6.87
C GLU A 42 13.01 4.58 -6.83
N MET A 43 12.57 5.18 -5.73
CA MET A 43 11.15 5.52 -5.52
C MET A 43 10.66 6.60 -6.49
N ARG A 44 9.47 6.39 -7.03
CA ARG A 44 8.79 7.28 -7.97
C ARG A 44 7.34 7.54 -7.52
N PRO A 45 6.70 8.61 -8.02
CA PRO A 45 5.28 8.86 -7.77
C PRO A 45 4.42 7.63 -8.13
N GLY A 46 3.59 7.20 -7.18
CA GLY A 46 2.75 6.01 -7.30
C GLY A 46 3.27 4.78 -6.56
N ASP A 47 4.55 4.75 -6.16
CA ASP A 47 5.08 3.67 -5.33
C ASP A 47 4.47 3.70 -3.91
N LEU A 48 4.30 2.52 -3.32
CA LEU A 48 3.67 2.37 -2.01
C LEU A 48 4.71 2.36 -0.88
N ILE A 49 4.51 3.22 0.11
CA ILE A 49 5.33 3.30 1.32
C ILE A 49 4.62 2.56 2.45
N PHE A 50 5.28 1.59 3.08
CA PHE A 50 4.69 0.77 4.15
C PHE A 50 5.33 1.07 5.50
N TYR A 51 4.49 1.16 6.54
CA TYR A 51 4.94 1.36 7.91
C TYR A 51 4.59 0.14 8.75
N GLY A 52 5.54 -0.31 9.55
CA GLY A 52 5.44 -1.44 10.47
C GLY A 52 6.33 -1.23 11.68
N THR A 53 6.13 -2.04 12.71
CA THR A 53 6.95 -1.98 13.93
C THR A 53 8.28 -2.73 13.80
N ASP A 54 8.40 -3.61 12.80
CA ASP A 54 9.62 -4.35 12.49
C ASP A 54 9.84 -4.36 10.96
N PRO A 55 10.91 -3.71 10.47
CA PRO A 55 11.19 -3.62 9.03
C PRO A 55 11.47 -4.97 8.37
N ASN A 56 11.84 -6.00 9.13
CA ASN A 56 12.13 -7.34 8.62
C ASN A 56 10.91 -8.27 8.66
N ASN A 57 9.76 -7.81 9.17
CA ASN A 57 8.56 -8.63 9.35
C ASN A 57 7.34 -8.00 8.66
N GLY A 58 6.96 -8.54 7.50
CA GLY A 58 5.80 -8.08 6.74
C GLY A 58 4.45 -8.20 7.48
N SER A 59 4.35 -9.04 8.51
CA SER A 59 3.14 -9.13 9.34
C SER A 59 3.00 -7.93 10.29
N SER A 60 4.11 -7.25 10.60
CA SER A 60 4.14 -6.06 11.46
C SER A 60 3.57 -4.81 10.79
N ILE A 61 3.37 -4.84 9.47
CA ILE A 61 2.83 -3.72 8.71
C ILE A 61 1.44 -3.35 9.21
N TYR A 62 1.25 -2.07 9.52
CA TYR A 62 -0.02 -1.52 10.00
C TYR A 62 -0.51 -0.33 9.17
N HIS A 63 0.34 0.26 8.33
CA HIS A 63 -0.04 1.42 7.50
C HIS A 63 0.59 1.36 6.11
N VAL A 64 -0.03 2.05 5.16
CA VAL A 64 0.48 2.25 3.80
C VAL A 64 0.13 3.66 3.32
N ALA A 65 1.04 4.28 2.59
CA ALA A 65 0.86 5.57 1.91
C ALA A 65 1.31 5.46 0.45
N MET A 66 0.93 6.45 -0.35
CA MET A 66 1.27 6.60 -1.77
C MET A 66 1.41 8.08 -2.09
#